data_AF-A0A523XKF6-F1
#
_entry.id   AF-A0A523XKF6-F1
#
_cell.length_a   1.000
_cell.length_b   1.000
_cell.length_c   1.000
_cell.angle_alpha   90.00
_cell.angle_beta   90.00
_cell.angle_gamma   90.00
#
_symmetry.space_group_name_H-M   'P 1'
#
loop_
_entity.id
_entity.type
_entity.pdbx_description
1 polymer ?
#
loop_
_entity_poly.entity_id
_entity_poly.type
_entity_poly.pdbx_seq_one_letter_code
_entity_poly.pdbx_strand_id
1 'polypeptide(L)'
;HYVNANFYTRRRMVLLRGLLELTGIDPERFKLDWVSASEGRRYSSLVTDFTEKLRELGMKKEWGVRDRKSRIRHTVKPGIPT
;
A
#
# COMPACT_ATOMS: atom_id res chain seq x y z
N HIS A 1 20.51 -1.22 20.83
CA HIS A 1 20.13 0.13 21.31
C HIS A 1 19.02 0.05 22.36
N TYR A 2 17.88 -0.60 22.08
CA TYR A 2 16.84 -0.90 23.08
C TYR A 2 16.52 -2.39 23.05
N VAL A 3 16.56 -3.04 24.21
CA VAL A 3 16.58 -4.51 24.34
C VAL A 3 15.40 -5.19 23.64
N ASN A 4 14.19 -4.66 23.82
CA ASN A 4 12.96 -5.34 23.39
C ASN A 4 12.24 -4.68 22.21
N ALA A 5 12.70 -3.54 21.71
CA ALA A 5 11.98 -2.74 20.72
C ALA A 5 11.70 -3.52 19.42
N ASN A 6 12.68 -4.26 18.92
CA ASN A 6 12.54 -5.04 17.69
C ASN A 6 11.52 -6.18 17.83
N PHE A 7 11.40 -6.79 19.02
CA PHE A 7 10.41 -7.83 19.29
C PHE A 7 8.98 -7.27 19.24
N TYR A 8 8.76 -6.08 19.83
CA TYR A 8 7.46 -5.41 19.74
C TYR A 8 7.12 -4.99 18.31
N THR A 9 8.09 -4.46 17.57
CA THR A 9 7.93 -4.14 16.15
C THR A 9 7.54 -5.37 15.34
N ARG A 10 8.23 -6.51 15.51
CA ARG A 10 7.89 -7.76 14.82
C ARG A 10 6.45 -8.19 15.07
N ARG A 11 5.96 -8.08 16.32
CA ARG A 11 4.55 -8.38 16.66
C ARG A 11 3.57 -7.44 15.95
N ARG A 12 3.87 -6.13 15.92
CA ARG A 12 3.01 -5.13 15.23
C ARG A 12 2.95 -5.36 13.73
N MET A 13 4.05 -5.79 13.10
CA MET A 13 4.08 -5.96 11.64
C MET A 13 3.20 -7.11 11.14
N VAL A 14 2.90 -8.10 11.97
CA VAL A 14 1.91 -9.15 11.63
C VAL A 14 0.52 -8.55 11.47
N LEU A 15 0.10 -7.69 12.40
CA LEU A 15 -1.19 -7.01 12.35
C LEU A 15 -1.24 -5.99 11.19
N LEU A 16 -0.14 -5.27 10.96
CA LEU A 16 -0.06 -4.31 9.87
C LEU A 16 -0.27 -4.99 8.51
N ARG A 17 0.29 -6.18 8.29
CA ARG A 17 0.08 -6.93 7.05
C ARG A 17 -1.40 -7.16 6.77
N GLY A 18 -2.15 -7.65 7.76
CA GLY A 18 -3.60 -7.82 7.63
C GLY A 18 -4.34 -6.49 7.42
N LEU A 19 -3.91 -5.40 8.07
CA LEU A 19 -4.50 -4.08 7.87
C LEU A 19 -4.30 -3.56 6.44
N LEU A 20 -3.14 -3.81 5.82
CA LEU A 20 -2.89 -3.44 4.43
C LEU A 20 -3.86 -4.18 3.50
N GLU A 21 -4.05 -5.48 3.70
CA GLU A 21 -5.01 -6.28 2.93
C GLU A 21 -6.43 -5.73 3.07
N LEU A 22 -6.87 -5.46 4.30
CA LEU A 22 -8.21 -4.92 4.60
C LEU A 22 -8.47 -3.55 3.97
N THR A 23 -7.42 -2.73 3.77
CA THR A 23 -7.51 -1.40 3.15
C THR A 23 -7.28 -1.43 1.64
N GLY A 24 -7.15 -2.63 1.05
CA GLY A 24 -6.90 -2.83 -0.37
C GLY A 24 -5.51 -2.35 -0.81
N ILE A 25 -4.54 -2.34 0.10
CA ILE A 25 -3.13 -2.11 -0.21
C ILE A 25 -2.47 -3.49 -0.32
N ASP A 26 -1.85 -3.75 -1.47
CA ASP A 26 -1.06 -4.96 -1.65
C ASP A 26 0.06 -5.04 -0.58
N PRO A 27 0.07 -6.05 0.29
CA PRO A 27 1.06 -6.19 1.35
C PRO A 27 2.49 -6.32 0.86
N GLU A 28 2.70 -6.74 -0.40
CA GLU A 28 4.02 -6.82 -1.02
C GLU A 28 4.65 -5.44 -1.23
N ARG A 29 3.85 -4.37 -1.09
CA ARG A 29 4.31 -2.97 -1.06
C ARG A 29 4.87 -2.54 0.29
N PHE A 30 4.92 -3.43 1.27
CA PHE A 30 5.52 -3.20 2.58
C PHE A 30 6.58 -4.26 2.90
N LYS A 31 7.73 -3.83 3.41
CA LYS A 31 8.82 -4.73 3.82
C LYS A 31 9.41 -4.27 5.16
N LEU A 32 9.54 -5.22 6.09
CA LEU A 32 10.33 -5.05 7.31
C LEU A 32 11.62 -5.85 7.14
N ASP A 33 12.76 -5.21 7.37
CA ASP A 33 14.06 -5.86 7.43
C ASP A 33 14.93 -5.23 8.53
N TRP A 34 15.86 -6.00 9.08
CA TRP A 34 16.74 -5.59 10.17
C TRP A 34 18.14 -5.38 9.63
N VAL A 35 18.64 -4.15 9.68
CA VAL A 35 19.96 -3.79 9.16
C VAL A 35 20.79 -3.20 10.30
N SER A 36 22.01 -3.69 10.50
CA SER A 36 22.93 -3.15 11.51
C SER A 36 23.68 -1.91 11.00
N ALA A 37 24.30 -1.15 11.90
CA ALA A 37 25.05 0.05 11.54
C ALA A 37 26.27 -0.25 10.62
N SER A 38 26.79 -1.47 10.64
CA SER A 38 27.93 -1.89 9.80
C SER A 38 27.51 -2.48 8.45
N GLU A 39 26.20 -2.62 8.18
CA GLU A 39 25.66 -3.33 7.01
C GLU A 39 25.32 -2.41 5.84
N GLY A 40 26.11 -1.34 5.60
CA GLY A 40 25.79 -0.33 4.58
C GLY A 40 25.59 -0.88 3.16
N ARG A 41 26.42 -1.86 2.74
CA ARG A 41 26.25 -2.51 1.43
C ARG A 41 24.93 -3.28 1.33
N ARG A 42 24.57 -4.03 2.37
CA ARG A 42 23.32 -4.80 2.43
C ARG A 42 22.10 -3.88 2.44
N TYR A 43 22.17 -2.75 3.15
CA TYR A 43 21.13 -1.71 3.11
C TYR A 43 20.88 -1.22 1.68
N SER A 44 21.96 -0.84 0.98
CA SER A 44 21.88 -0.32 -0.39
C SER A 44 21.24 -1.32 -1.36
N SER A 45 21.67 -2.59 -1.32
CA SER A 45 21.07 -3.65 -2.12
C SER A 45 19.59 -3.84 -1.77
N LEU A 46 19.25 -3.91 -0.49
CA LEU A 46 17.88 -4.11 -0.05
C LEU A 46 16.92 -3.00 -0.51
N VAL A 47 17.36 -1.73 -0.45
CA VAL A 47 16.56 -0.58 -0.92
C VAL A 47 16.41 -0.63 -2.43
N THR A 48 17.47 -0.94 -3.16
CA THR A 48 17.45 -1.07 -4.62
C THR A 48 16.46 -2.16 -5.05
N ASP A 49 16.60 -3.38 -4.52
CA ASP A 49 15.76 -4.52 -4.88
C ASP A 49 14.29 -4.27 -4.55
N PHE A 50 14.02 -3.65 -3.39
CA PHE A 50 12.66 -3.33 -3.00
C PHE A 50 12.05 -2.23 -3.88
N THR A 51 12.86 -1.26 -4.31
CA THR A 51 12.40 -0.21 -5.24
C THR A 51 12.04 -0.81 -6.59
N GLU A 52 12.86 -1.71 -7.13
CA GLU A 52 12.57 -2.39 -8.39
C GLU A 52 11.30 -3.25 -8.29
N LYS A 53 11.15 -4.01 -7.20
CA LYS A 53 9.90 -4.73 -6.92
C LYS A 53 8.68 -3.81 -6.91
N LEU A 54 8.78 -2.62 -6.31
CA LEU A 54 7.67 -1.65 -6.32
C LEU A 54 7.36 -1.12 -7.72
N ARG A 55 8.37 -0.96 -8.58
CA ARG A 55 8.19 -0.59 -10.00
C ARG A 55 7.46 -1.69 -10.76
N GLU A 56 7.82 -2.95 -10.56
CA GLU A 56 7.18 -4.11 -11.17
C GLU A 56 5.72 -4.26 -10.75
N LEU A 57 5.41 -4.04 -9.46
CA LEU A 57 4.04 -4.00 -8.95
C LEU A 57 3.21 -2.84 -9.53
N GLY A 58 3.87 -1.87 -10.18
CA GLY A 58 3.25 -0.72 -10.82
C GLY A 58 2.58 0.24 -9.84
N MET A 59 2.05 1.34 -10.37
CA MET A 59 1.22 2.25 -9.59
C MET A 59 -0.12 1.58 -9.27
N LYS A 60 -0.64 1.80 -8.06
CA LYS A 60 -2.01 1.41 -7.73
C LYS A 60 -2.95 2.15 -8.71
N LYS A 61 -3.70 1.42 -9.54
CA LYS A 61 -4.61 1.98 -10.56
C LYS A 61 -5.78 2.82 -9.98
N GLU A 62 -5.86 2.97 -8.66
CA GLU A 62 -6.98 3.60 -7.97
C GLU A 62 -6.58 4.65 -6.93
N TRP A 63 -5.44 5.34 -7.07
CA TRP A 63 -5.40 6.71 -6.54
C TRP A 63 -6.08 7.66 -7.51
N GLY A 64 -7.33 7.32 -7.85
CA GLY A 64 -8.19 8.16 -8.66
C GLY A 64 -8.47 9.41 -7.86
N VAL A 65 -7.96 10.55 -8.36
CA VAL A 65 -8.77 11.78 -8.41
C VAL A 65 -10.19 11.31 -8.70
N ARG A 66 -11.05 11.36 -7.68
CA ARG A 66 -12.42 10.85 -7.73
C ARG A 66 -13.10 11.57 -8.90
N ASP A 67 -13.14 10.94 -10.07
CA ASP A 67 -13.80 11.51 -11.23
C ASP A 67 -15.28 11.59 -10.88
N ARG A 68 -15.74 12.80 -10.59
CA ARG A 68 -17.10 13.11 -10.12
C ARG A 68 -18.14 12.94 -11.24
N LYS A 69 -17.84 12.27 -12.35
CA LYS A 69 -18.71 12.24 -13.54
C LYS A 69 -19.58 11.00 -13.75
N SER A 70 -19.61 10.02 -12.84
CA SER A 70 -20.48 8.84 -13.05
C SER A 70 -21.75 8.76 -12.20
N ARG A 71 -22.03 9.73 -11.31
CA ARG A 71 -23.18 9.66 -10.38
C ARG A 71 -24.37 10.57 -10.73
N ILE A 72 -24.70 10.75 -12.01
CA ILE A 72 -26.05 11.15 -12.46
C ILE A 72 -26.32 10.49 -13.82
N ARG A 73 -26.59 9.19 -13.84
CA ARG A 73 -27.40 8.59 -14.91
C ARG A 73 -28.54 7.86 -14.22
N HIS A 74 -29.76 8.15 -14.71
CA HIS A 74 -31.07 7.65 -14.28
C HIS A 74 -31.73 8.38 -13.10
N THR A 75 -32.56 9.38 -13.41
CA THR A 75 -34.01 9.17 -13.60
C THR A 75 -34.60 10.35 -14.40
N VAL A 76 -34.86 10.15 -15.69
CA VAL A 76 -35.86 10.96 -16.43
C VAL A 76 -37.02 10.02 -16.69
N LYS A 77 -38.17 10.26 -16.04
CA LYS A 77 -39.44 9.67 -16.48
C LYS A 77 -39.87 10.42 -17.75
N PRO A 78 -40.23 9.74 -18.84
CA PRO A 78 -40.78 10.41 -20.02
C PRO A 78 -42.12 11.05 -19.67
N GLY A 79 -42.31 12.30 -20.10
CA GLY A 79 -43.55 13.06 -19.92
C GLY A 79 -44.71 12.40 -20.66
N ILE A 80 -45.89 12.45 -20.04
CA ILE A 80 -47.17 12.14 -20.69
C ILE A 80 -47.58 13.38 -21.49
N PRO A 81 -47.96 13.27 -22.78
CA PRO A 81 -48.45 14.42 -23.53
C PRO A 81 -49.92 14.73 -23.22
N THR A 82 -50.19 16.04 -23.14
CA THR A 82 -51.44 16.79 -22.88
C THR A 82 -52.07 16.65 -21.50
#